data_AF-A0A7W6NCS8-F1
#
_entry.id   AF-A0A7W6NCS8-F1
#
_cell.length_a   1.000
_cell.length_b   1.000
_cell.length_c   1.000
_cell.angle_alpha   90.00
_cell.angle_beta   90.00
_cell.angle_gamma   90.00
#
_symmetry.space_group_name_H-M   'P 1'
#
loop_
_entity.id
_entity.type
_entity.pdbx_description
1 polymer ?
#
loop_
_entity_poly.entity_id
_entity_poly.type
_entity_poly.pdbx_seq_one_letter_code
_entity_poly.pdbx_strand_id
1 'polypeptide(L)'
;MQDTFAQRLAFVGLDNDVEARLAPIADLVERHVEIALERFSAQVATSSSAARFLYGRERLESNGEGLAEHWRALAAGRFDAGFAEAARRMGLRHARIGLETRWHVGSYASLVDSLVKGVIQDGMAAALQSGRGALGLFGRPDEAGVLRVAEAMAEGLSTLLSGVLLDIDLSLSGYIAKLREDGLNGVEAQRQRLRQAVEQAGQTLELAADGQRHEVAAAPTDPDLAPLYAGAERLADKVIALIAELEGSHAALREVAGDVAAHAAALTDTREEQEQSGAALADTLAKQVPLANELCAALDDAMRRDKAVQRKGAGLRKSAMTVEAAHAAQQAALDGFAEQLDALHLSAQLLAAQGEDAAVRALSAGLGRLSGQFRAHRVQSAGRQEELTRSVAALCTALERLNGIAADNLPNIAPAARTAREQLACLSDMAAQAHELGVALSADREKSQTAMEGVRDALLTSDAFADLVAAFASEETAAEETVTFPDHDQTALAAHWHAG
;
A
#
# COMPACT_ATOMS: atom_id res chain seq x y z
N MET A 1 -35.74 34.64 -39.66
CA MET A 1 -36.93 35.51 -39.48
C MET A 1 -38.14 34.69 -39.90
N GLN A 2 -39.21 34.67 -39.10
CA GLN A 2 -40.48 34.08 -39.53
C GLN A 2 -41.26 35.15 -40.28
N ASP A 3 -41.70 34.86 -41.50
CA ASP A 3 -42.55 35.77 -42.26
C ASP A 3 -43.89 35.98 -41.53
N THR A 4 -44.36 37.22 -41.49
CA THR A 4 -45.67 37.59 -40.94
C THR A 4 -46.80 36.99 -41.78
N PHE A 5 -47.98 36.81 -41.18
CA PHE A 5 -49.13 36.29 -41.91
C PHE A 5 -49.52 37.17 -43.12
N ALA A 6 -49.37 38.49 -43.01
CA ALA A 6 -49.58 39.43 -44.12
C ALA A 6 -48.60 39.18 -45.29
N GLN A 7 -47.33 38.89 -45.01
CA GLN A 7 -46.35 38.54 -46.05
C GLN A 7 -46.71 37.23 -46.75
N ARG A 8 -47.22 36.24 -46.01
CA ARG A 8 -47.70 34.98 -46.59
C ARG A 8 -48.91 35.21 -47.51
N LEU A 9 -49.88 36.03 -47.10
CA LEU A 9 -51.04 36.38 -47.93
C LEU A 9 -50.63 37.08 -49.22
N ALA A 10 -49.75 38.08 -49.14
CA ALA A 10 -49.23 38.78 -50.32
C ALA A 10 -48.50 37.82 -51.26
N PHE A 11 -47.72 36.88 -50.73
CA PHE A 11 -47.00 35.90 -51.54
C PHE A 11 -47.93 34.98 -52.36
N VAL A 12 -49.07 34.58 -51.79
CA VAL A 12 -50.07 33.74 -52.49
C VAL A 12 -51.14 34.54 -53.24
N GLY A 13 -51.01 35.88 -53.29
CA GLY A 13 -51.96 36.76 -53.99
C GLY A 13 -53.31 36.93 -53.29
N LEU A 14 -53.37 36.73 -51.98
CA LEU A 14 -54.57 36.86 -51.14
C LEU A 14 -54.56 38.13 -50.27
N ASP A 15 -53.80 39.15 -50.66
CA ASP A 15 -53.68 40.41 -49.92
C ASP A 15 -54.73 41.46 -50.29
N ASN A 16 -55.33 41.38 -51.50
CA ASN A 16 -56.31 42.35 -51.99
C ASN A 16 -57.49 41.69 -52.71
N ASP A 17 -58.67 42.32 -52.61
CA ASP A 17 -59.93 42.03 -53.33
C ASP A 17 -60.41 40.57 -53.27
N VAL A 18 -60.00 39.82 -52.25
CA VAL A 18 -60.27 38.38 -52.14
C VAL A 18 -61.76 38.07 -52.08
N GLU A 19 -62.51 38.82 -51.26
CA GLU A 19 -63.97 38.65 -51.15
C GLU A 19 -64.67 38.90 -52.50
N ALA A 20 -64.24 39.91 -53.24
CA ALA A 20 -64.80 40.24 -54.55
C ALA A 20 -64.51 39.16 -55.60
N ARG A 21 -63.29 38.59 -55.59
CA ARG A 21 -62.92 37.48 -56.49
C ARG A 21 -63.65 36.19 -56.19
N LEU A 22 -64.01 35.94 -54.92
CA LEU A 22 -64.73 34.73 -54.51
C LEU A 22 -66.25 34.85 -54.61
N ALA A 23 -66.80 36.06 -54.53
CA ALA A 23 -68.25 36.31 -54.56
C ALA A 23 -69.01 35.59 -55.70
N PRO A 24 -68.50 35.51 -56.96
CA PRO A 24 -69.20 34.82 -58.05
C PRO A 24 -69.39 33.31 -57.83
N ILE A 25 -68.58 32.68 -56.97
CA ILE A 25 -68.63 31.24 -56.72
C ILE A 25 -69.01 30.88 -55.29
N ALA A 26 -69.15 31.85 -54.37
CA ALA A 26 -69.37 31.60 -52.95
C ALA A 26 -70.58 30.68 -52.68
N ASP A 27 -71.74 30.99 -53.26
CA ASP A 27 -72.95 30.17 -53.13
C ASP A 27 -72.79 28.77 -53.74
N LEU A 28 -72.04 28.65 -54.84
CA LEU A 28 -71.76 27.36 -55.47
C LEU A 28 -70.85 26.52 -54.58
N VAL A 29 -69.80 27.12 -54.02
CA VAL A 29 -68.90 26.45 -53.09
C VAL A 29 -69.67 25.98 -51.87
N GLU A 30 -70.48 26.83 -51.25
CA GLU A 30 -71.28 26.45 -50.07
C GLU A 30 -72.18 25.24 -50.34
N ARG A 31 -72.89 25.21 -51.48
CA ARG A 31 -73.72 24.05 -51.86
C ARG A 31 -72.91 22.77 -52.07
N HIS A 32 -71.70 22.87 -52.62
CA HIS A 32 -70.89 21.70 -52.94
C HIS A 32 -69.99 21.23 -51.79
N VAL A 33 -69.75 22.05 -50.75
CA VAL A 33 -68.97 21.65 -49.56
C VAL A 33 -69.61 20.47 -48.85
N GLU A 34 -70.93 20.49 -48.64
CA GLU A 34 -71.64 19.40 -47.96
C GLU A 34 -71.53 18.08 -48.74
N ILE A 35 -71.74 18.14 -50.06
CA ILE A 35 -71.60 16.99 -50.96
C ILE A 35 -70.15 16.45 -50.96
N ALA A 36 -69.16 17.36 -50.96
CA ALA A 36 -67.75 16.99 -50.92
C ALA A 36 -67.39 16.29 -49.60
N LEU A 37 -67.94 16.74 -48.48
CA LEU A 37 -67.74 16.14 -47.16
C LEU A 37 -68.35 14.73 -47.07
N GLU A 38 -69.55 14.52 -47.60
CA GLU A 38 -70.18 13.20 -47.67
C GLU A 38 -69.32 12.22 -48.49
N ARG A 39 -68.86 12.67 -49.67
CA ARG A 39 -68.01 11.86 -50.55
C ARG A 39 -66.65 11.55 -49.93
N PHE A 40 -66.03 12.54 -49.29
CA PHE A 40 -64.79 12.35 -48.55
C PHE A 40 -64.96 11.31 -47.43
N SER A 41 -66.04 11.42 -46.66
CA SER A 41 -66.38 10.48 -45.59
C SER A 41 -66.54 9.05 -46.11
N ALA A 42 -67.22 8.89 -47.24
CA ALA A 42 -67.34 7.59 -47.92
C ALA A 42 -65.97 7.07 -48.41
N GLN A 43 -65.12 7.94 -48.96
CA GLN A 43 -63.80 7.55 -49.46
C GLN A 43 -62.87 7.10 -48.31
N VAL A 44 -62.87 7.80 -47.18
CA VAL A 44 -62.10 7.42 -45.99
C VAL A 44 -62.48 6.02 -45.50
N ALA A 45 -63.78 5.69 -45.51
CA ALA A 45 -64.27 4.39 -45.07
C ALA A 45 -63.72 3.22 -45.90
N THR A 46 -63.28 3.47 -47.15
CA THR A 46 -62.67 2.44 -48.02
C THR A 46 -61.18 2.18 -47.73
N SER A 47 -60.50 3.05 -46.97
CA SER A 47 -59.08 2.91 -46.63
C SER A 47 -58.92 2.55 -45.16
N SER A 48 -58.58 1.29 -44.87
CA SER A 48 -58.30 0.82 -43.49
C SER A 48 -57.19 1.62 -42.80
N SER A 49 -56.24 2.15 -43.58
CA SER A 49 -55.13 2.96 -43.07
C SER A 49 -55.52 4.39 -42.75
N ALA A 50 -56.47 4.99 -43.48
CA ALA A 50 -56.99 6.33 -43.16
C ALA A 50 -58.05 6.27 -42.05
N ALA A 51 -58.93 5.25 -42.09
CA ALA A 51 -60.01 5.05 -41.13
C ALA A 51 -59.50 4.92 -39.68
N ARG A 52 -58.29 4.35 -39.48
CA ARG A 52 -57.67 4.25 -38.15
C ARG A 52 -57.39 5.61 -37.51
N PHE A 53 -57.11 6.66 -38.27
CA PHE A 53 -56.79 7.97 -37.66
C PHE A 53 -58.02 8.86 -37.50
N LEU A 54 -59.14 8.44 -38.08
CA LEU A 54 -60.40 9.17 -38.11
C LEU A 54 -61.46 8.51 -37.21
N TYR A 55 -61.03 7.78 -36.17
CA TYR A 55 -61.84 6.91 -35.31
C TYR A 55 -63.27 7.43 -35.04
N GLY A 56 -64.23 6.80 -35.70
CA GLY A 56 -65.68 6.88 -35.45
C GLY A 56 -66.43 7.84 -36.39
N ARG A 57 -67.45 7.33 -37.08
CA ARG A 57 -68.46 8.13 -37.81
C ARG A 57 -68.97 9.32 -36.96
N GLU A 58 -69.19 9.10 -35.67
CA GLU A 58 -69.65 10.10 -34.69
C GLU A 58 -68.66 11.26 -34.46
N ARG A 59 -67.35 11.04 -34.63
CA ARG A 59 -66.33 12.10 -34.58
C ARG A 59 -66.18 12.83 -35.90
N LEU A 60 -66.45 12.15 -37.01
CA LEU A 60 -66.53 12.79 -38.33
C LEU A 60 -67.77 13.69 -38.41
N GLU A 61 -68.90 13.24 -37.86
CA GLU A 61 -70.16 13.97 -37.77
C GLU A 61 -70.05 15.18 -36.82
N SER A 62 -69.47 15.03 -35.62
CA SER A 62 -69.29 16.16 -34.68
C SER A 62 -68.21 17.17 -35.11
N ASN A 63 -67.24 16.78 -35.95
CA ASN A 63 -66.29 17.71 -36.58
C ASN A 63 -66.77 18.24 -37.95
N GLY A 64 -67.82 17.67 -38.52
CA GLY A 64 -68.34 18.02 -39.85
C GLY A 64 -68.89 19.44 -39.91
N GLU A 65 -69.58 19.89 -38.86
CA GLU A 65 -70.06 21.28 -38.74
C GLU A 65 -68.89 22.27 -38.70
N GLY A 66 -67.82 21.94 -37.98
CA GLY A 66 -66.61 22.79 -37.90
C GLY A 66 -65.80 22.81 -39.20
N LEU A 67 -65.79 21.70 -39.95
CA LEU A 67 -65.14 21.63 -41.26
C LEU A 67 -65.96 22.40 -42.32
N ALA A 68 -67.28 22.23 -42.33
CA ALA A 68 -68.16 22.99 -43.21
C ALA A 68 -68.03 24.50 -42.95
N GLU A 69 -68.03 24.93 -41.68
CA GLU A 69 -67.85 26.35 -41.34
C GLU A 69 -66.49 26.90 -41.76
N HIS A 70 -65.42 26.10 -41.63
CA HIS A 70 -64.09 26.47 -42.11
C HIS A 70 -64.05 26.65 -43.64
N TRP A 71 -64.70 25.75 -44.38
CA TRP A 71 -64.85 25.88 -45.83
C TRP A 71 -65.74 27.05 -46.25
N ARG A 72 -66.78 27.38 -45.47
CA ARG A 72 -67.57 28.61 -45.65
C ARG A 72 -66.73 29.86 -45.43
N ALA A 73 -65.84 29.87 -44.42
CA ALA A 73 -64.93 30.98 -44.19
C ALA A 73 -63.92 31.17 -45.34
N LEU A 74 -63.41 30.06 -45.90
CA LEU A 74 -62.60 30.05 -47.12
C LEU A 74 -63.37 30.62 -48.32
N ALA A 75 -64.62 30.19 -48.53
CA ALA A 75 -65.48 30.66 -49.62
C ALA A 75 -65.85 32.14 -49.49
N ALA A 76 -65.95 32.64 -48.25
CA ALA A 76 -66.22 34.04 -47.95
C ALA A 76 -64.98 34.94 -48.05
N GLY A 77 -63.78 34.39 -48.30
CA GLY A 77 -62.55 35.16 -48.43
C GLY A 77 -61.98 35.73 -47.14
N ARG A 78 -62.40 35.23 -45.98
CA ARG A 78 -61.98 35.73 -44.66
C ARG A 78 -60.63 35.15 -44.24
N PHE A 79 -59.54 35.65 -44.80
CA PHE A 79 -58.17 35.26 -44.46
C PHE A 79 -57.56 36.17 -43.39
N ASP A 80 -58.10 36.12 -42.17
CA ASP A 80 -57.63 36.93 -41.03
C ASP A 80 -56.77 36.14 -40.02
N ALA A 81 -56.37 36.79 -38.93
CA ALA A 81 -55.60 36.12 -37.87
C ALA A 81 -56.37 34.95 -37.21
N GLY A 82 -57.71 35.02 -37.17
CA GLY A 82 -58.55 33.96 -36.66
C GLY A 82 -58.52 32.72 -37.55
N PHE A 83 -58.54 32.91 -38.87
CA PHE A 83 -58.32 31.85 -39.85
C PHE A 83 -56.96 31.19 -39.66
N ALA A 84 -55.88 31.99 -39.57
CA ALA A 84 -54.53 31.46 -39.41
C ALA A 84 -54.37 30.62 -38.13
N GLU A 85 -54.95 31.09 -37.02
CA GLU A 85 -54.93 30.37 -35.76
C GLU A 85 -55.80 29.10 -35.82
N ALA A 86 -56.96 29.14 -36.47
CA ALA A 86 -57.80 27.96 -36.67
C ALA A 86 -57.08 26.86 -37.47
N ALA A 87 -56.41 27.23 -38.58
CA ALA A 87 -55.62 26.32 -39.39
C ALA A 87 -54.46 25.71 -38.59
N ARG A 88 -53.70 26.53 -37.85
CA ARG A 88 -52.62 26.03 -36.96
C ARG A 88 -53.13 25.08 -35.88
N ARG A 89 -54.25 25.40 -35.23
CA ARG A 89 -54.88 24.52 -34.23
C ARG A 89 -55.30 23.19 -34.82
N MET A 90 -55.76 23.17 -36.07
CA MET A 90 -56.07 21.92 -36.79
C MET A 90 -54.81 21.06 -36.93
N GLY A 91 -53.71 21.66 -37.38
CA GLY A 91 -52.40 21.02 -37.45
C GLY A 91 -51.93 20.42 -36.12
N LEU A 92 -52.05 21.19 -35.03
CA LEU A 92 -51.73 20.72 -33.68
C LEU A 92 -52.58 19.51 -33.27
N ARG A 93 -53.88 19.50 -33.60
CA ARG A 93 -54.76 18.36 -33.32
C ARG A 93 -54.33 17.12 -34.12
N HIS A 94 -54.01 17.29 -35.40
CA HIS A 94 -53.53 16.19 -36.25
C HIS A 94 -52.21 15.60 -35.75
N ALA A 95 -51.28 16.42 -35.25
CA ALA A 95 -50.05 15.93 -34.63
C ALA A 95 -50.34 15.12 -33.36
N ARG A 96 -51.23 15.62 -32.49
CA ARG A 96 -51.60 14.91 -31.23
C ARG A 96 -52.23 13.54 -31.45
N ILE A 97 -53.03 13.38 -32.51
CA ILE A 97 -53.65 12.08 -32.83
C ILE A 97 -52.75 11.19 -33.70
N GLY A 98 -51.55 11.67 -34.08
CA GLY A 98 -50.64 10.93 -34.95
C GLY A 98 -51.12 10.79 -36.40
N LEU A 99 -52.03 11.66 -36.87
CA LEU A 99 -52.49 11.62 -38.26
C LEU A 99 -51.32 11.94 -39.17
N GLU A 100 -50.97 11.00 -40.06
CA GLU A 100 -49.91 11.24 -41.03
C GLU A 100 -50.30 12.36 -42.00
N THR A 101 -49.37 13.27 -42.27
CA THR A 101 -49.58 14.43 -43.16
C THR A 101 -50.07 14.05 -44.56
N ARG A 102 -49.73 12.85 -45.06
CA ARG A 102 -50.24 12.33 -46.34
C ARG A 102 -51.76 12.22 -46.38
N TRP A 103 -52.39 11.85 -45.26
CA TRP A 103 -53.84 11.67 -45.17
C TRP A 103 -54.55 13.02 -45.04
N HIS A 104 -53.92 13.97 -44.34
CA HIS A 104 -54.36 15.36 -44.26
C HIS A 104 -54.32 16.04 -45.64
N VAL A 105 -53.22 15.96 -46.37
CA VAL A 105 -53.16 16.53 -47.74
C VAL A 105 -54.12 15.79 -48.69
N GLY A 106 -54.23 14.48 -48.54
CA GLY A 106 -55.18 13.66 -49.31
C GLY A 106 -56.65 14.04 -49.10
N SER A 107 -57.05 14.49 -47.90
CA SER A 107 -58.43 14.94 -47.67
C SER A 107 -58.76 16.20 -48.46
N TYR A 108 -57.83 17.17 -48.50
CA TYR A 108 -58.02 18.37 -49.34
C TYR A 108 -58.10 18.02 -50.82
N ALA A 109 -57.30 17.08 -51.32
CA ALA A 109 -57.38 16.65 -52.71
C ALA A 109 -58.78 16.09 -53.08
N SER A 110 -59.39 15.31 -52.19
CA SER A 110 -60.74 14.76 -52.39
C SER A 110 -61.84 15.84 -52.33
N LEU A 111 -61.74 16.76 -51.36
CA LEU A 111 -62.67 17.88 -51.19
C LEU A 111 -62.60 18.82 -52.39
N VAL A 112 -61.40 19.24 -52.79
CA VAL A 112 -61.16 20.12 -53.93
C VAL A 112 -61.65 19.49 -55.25
N ASP A 113 -61.41 18.20 -55.49
CA ASP A 113 -61.91 17.52 -56.70
C ASP A 113 -63.44 17.65 -56.85
N SER A 114 -64.15 17.43 -55.74
CA SER A 114 -65.62 17.49 -55.71
C SER A 114 -66.12 18.92 -55.88
N LEU A 115 -65.51 19.88 -55.17
CA LEU A 115 -65.84 21.30 -55.24
C LEU A 115 -65.63 21.87 -56.64
N VAL A 116 -64.45 21.66 -57.23
CA VAL A 116 -64.10 22.18 -58.55
C VAL A 116 -65.07 21.67 -59.62
N LYS A 117 -65.36 20.37 -59.61
CA LYS A 117 -66.30 19.77 -60.57
C LYS A 117 -67.71 20.31 -60.42
N GLY A 118 -68.21 20.40 -59.18
CA GLY A 118 -69.55 20.91 -58.89
C GLY A 118 -69.71 22.36 -59.31
N VAL A 119 -68.80 23.23 -58.83
CA VAL A 119 -68.80 24.68 -59.14
C VAL A 119 -68.79 24.90 -60.65
N ILE A 120 -67.92 24.20 -61.40
CA ILE A 120 -67.85 24.29 -62.86
C ILE A 120 -69.16 23.84 -63.51
N GLN A 121 -69.69 22.68 -63.13
CA GLN A 121 -70.90 22.12 -63.74
C GLN A 121 -72.12 23.02 -63.52
N ASP A 122 -72.38 23.40 -62.28
CA ASP A 122 -73.57 24.17 -61.91
C ASP A 122 -73.46 25.63 -62.35
N GLY A 123 -72.26 26.23 -62.25
CA GLY A 123 -72.01 27.59 -62.73
C GLY A 123 -72.18 27.71 -64.25
N MET A 124 -71.64 26.76 -65.02
CA MET A 124 -71.82 26.75 -66.48
C MET A 124 -73.25 26.42 -66.90
N ALA A 125 -73.93 25.52 -66.18
CA ALA A 125 -75.34 25.22 -66.42
C ALA A 125 -76.21 26.48 -66.20
N ALA A 126 -75.98 27.23 -65.13
CA ALA A 126 -76.66 28.49 -64.86
C ALA A 126 -76.37 29.54 -65.94
N ALA A 127 -75.11 29.67 -66.37
CA ALA A 127 -74.72 30.58 -67.45
C ALA A 127 -75.47 30.28 -68.76
N LEU A 128 -75.53 29.00 -69.17
CA LEU A 128 -76.22 28.56 -70.37
C LEU A 128 -77.74 28.73 -70.31
N GLN A 129 -78.34 28.65 -69.11
CA GLN A 129 -79.77 28.87 -68.90
C GLN A 129 -80.14 30.36 -68.91
N SER A 130 -79.28 31.23 -68.36
CA SER A 130 -79.50 32.68 -68.30
C SER A 130 -79.53 33.37 -69.67
N GLY A 131 -78.90 32.76 -70.69
CA GLY A 131 -78.92 33.24 -72.09
C GLY A 131 -80.20 32.93 -72.87
N ARG A 132 -81.16 32.18 -72.29
CA ARG A 132 -82.47 31.92 -72.92
C ARG A 132 -83.47 32.95 -72.44
N GLY A 133 -83.67 34.02 -73.23
CA GLY A 133 -84.69 35.03 -72.93
C GLY A 133 -86.10 34.44 -72.72
N ALA A 134 -86.95 35.15 -71.97
CA ALA A 134 -88.26 34.70 -71.45
C ALA A 134 -89.29 34.18 -72.49
N LEU A 135 -89.00 34.22 -73.79
CA LEU A 135 -89.84 33.69 -74.88
C LEU A 135 -89.22 32.52 -75.67
N GLY A 136 -88.12 31.93 -75.18
CA GLY A 136 -87.81 30.50 -75.30
C GLY A 136 -87.69 29.82 -76.67
N LEU A 137 -87.81 30.50 -77.81
CA LEU A 137 -87.94 29.80 -79.09
C LEU A 137 -86.77 29.89 -80.09
N PHE A 138 -85.90 30.92 -80.12
CA PHE A 138 -84.80 30.97 -81.12
C PHE A 138 -83.56 31.81 -80.73
N GLY A 139 -83.25 31.99 -79.44
CA GLY A 139 -82.05 32.73 -79.02
C GLY A 139 -80.79 31.85 -78.97
N ARG A 140 -79.71 32.24 -79.68
CA ARG A 140 -78.37 31.68 -79.44
C ARG A 140 -77.90 32.10 -78.04
N PRO A 141 -77.16 31.25 -77.29
CA PRO A 141 -76.55 31.65 -76.03
C PRO A 141 -75.71 32.92 -76.23
N ASP A 142 -75.78 33.86 -75.29
CA ASP A 142 -74.87 35.01 -75.24
C ASP A 142 -73.44 34.51 -74.98
N GLU A 143 -72.69 34.29 -76.05
CA GLU A 143 -71.32 33.76 -76.00
C GLU A 143 -70.40 34.66 -75.16
N ALA A 144 -70.57 35.98 -75.24
CA ALA A 144 -69.81 36.93 -74.44
C ALA A 144 -70.22 36.87 -72.95
N GLY A 145 -71.51 36.69 -72.67
CA GLY A 145 -72.02 36.45 -71.30
C GLY A 145 -71.47 35.17 -70.69
N VAL A 146 -71.46 34.06 -71.43
CA VAL A 146 -70.92 32.77 -70.98
C VAL A 146 -69.41 32.88 -70.71
N LEU A 147 -68.65 33.55 -71.59
CA LEU A 147 -67.21 33.76 -71.38
C LEU A 147 -66.92 34.59 -70.13
N ARG A 148 -67.69 35.65 -69.85
CA ARG A 148 -67.54 36.45 -68.62
C ARG A 148 -67.80 35.64 -67.35
N VAL A 149 -68.82 34.75 -67.37
CA VAL A 149 -69.08 33.86 -66.23
C VAL A 149 -67.94 32.86 -66.07
N ALA A 150 -67.44 32.28 -67.15
CA ALA A 150 -66.28 31.39 -67.12
C ALA A 150 -65.02 32.08 -66.55
N GLU A 151 -64.75 33.33 -66.94
CA GLU A 151 -63.62 34.11 -66.42
C GLU A 151 -63.75 34.40 -64.93
N ALA A 152 -64.92 34.87 -64.49
CA ALA A 152 -65.19 35.12 -63.07
C ALA A 152 -65.10 33.83 -62.21
N MET A 153 -65.58 32.71 -62.76
CA MET A 153 -65.44 31.40 -62.11
C MET A 153 -63.98 30.94 -62.03
N ALA A 154 -63.20 31.13 -63.09
CA ALA A 154 -61.78 30.76 -63.11
C ALA A 154 -60.98 31.57 -62.08
N GLU A 155 -61.23 32.88 -62.00
CA GLU A 155 -60.61 33.76 -61.00
C GLU A 155 -61.00 33.36 -59.57
N GLY A 156 -62.28 33.12 -59.32
CA GLY A 156 -62.77 32.64 -58.02
C GLY A 156 -62.17 31.28 -57.64
N LEU A 157 -62.15 30.31 -58.56
CA LEU A 157 -61.56 28.98 -58.34
C LEU A 157 -60.06 29.07 -58.05
N SER A 158 -59.32 29.91 -58.79
CA SER A 158 -57.89 30.12 -58.54
C SER A 158 -57.64 30.76 -57.17
N THR A 159 -58.47 31.73 -56.78
CA THR A 159 -58.42 32.38 -55.46
C THR A 159 -58.72 31.37 -54.34
N LEU A 160 -59.75 30.54 -54.50
CA LEU A 160 -60.12 29.49 -53.55
C LEU A 160 -58.99 28.47 -53.37
N LEU A 161 -58.41 27.99 -54.48
CA LEU A 161 -57.30 27.04 -54.45
C LEU A 161 -56.07 27.61 -53.75
N SER A 162 -55.77 28.90 -53.96
CA SER A 162 -54.68 29.58 -53.26
C SER A 162 -54.95 29.65 -51.75
N GLY A 163 -56.20 29.92 -51.36
CA GLY A 163 -56.65 29.87 -49.96
C GLY A 163 -56.53 28.49 -49.33
N VAL A 164 -56.89 27.44 -50.06
CA VAL A 164 -56.75 26.05 -49.62
C VAL A 164 -55.28 25.66 -49.43
N LEU A 165 -54.39 26.06 -50.34
CA LEU A 165 -52.96 25.79 -50.21
C LEU A 165 -52.35 26.52 -49.01
N LEU A 166 -52.79 27.76 -48.74
CA LEU A 166 -52.40 28.50 -47.55
C LEU A 166 -52.90 27.81 -46.26
N ASP A 167 -54.14 27.31 -46.25
CA ASP A 167 -54.71 26.57 -45.13
C ASP A 167 -53.88 25.30 -44.80
N ILE A 168 -53.51 24.55 -45.84
CA ILE A 168 -52.64 23.37 -45.71
C ILE A 168 -51.28 23.76 -45.13
N ASP A 169 -50.65 24.82 -45.63
CA ASP A 169 -49.36 25.30 -45.13
C ASP A 169 -49.41 25.68 -43.64
N LEU A 170 -50.45 26.42 -43.22
CA LEU A 170 -50.61 26.85 -41.83
C LEU A 170 -50.89 25.65 -40.89
N SER A 171 -51.70 24.70 -41.34
CA SER A 171 -51.94 23.45 -40.64
C SER A 171 -50.66 22.60 -40.52
N LEU A 172 -49.91 22.42 -41.61
CA LEU A 172 -48.62 21.72 -41.57
C LEU A 172 -47.59 22.42 -40.69
N SER A 173 -47.57 23.75 -40.70
CA SER A 173 -46.72 24.54 -39.79
C SER A 173 -47.04 24.26 -38.32
N GLY A 174 -48.33 24.16 -37.97
CA GLY A 174 -48.78 23.75 -36.63
C GLY A 174 -48.35 22.32 -36.29
N TYR A 175 -48.51 21.39 -37.23
CA TYR A 175 -48.10 19.99 -37.08
C TYR A 175 -46.60 19.85 -36.80
N ILE A 176 -45.75 20.47 -37.62
CA ILE A 176 -44.29 20.43 -37.48
C ILE A 176 -43.85 21.09 -36.17
N ALA A 177 -44.48 22.21 -35.79
CA ALA A 177 -44.20 22.87 -34.52
C ALA A 177 -44.43 21.91 -33.33
N LYS A 178 -45.51 21.13 -33.36
CA LYS A 178 -45.78 20.12 -32.32
C LYS A 178 -44.74 19.02 -32.29
N LEU A 179 -44.36 18.46 -33.44
CA LEU A 179 -43.33 17.43 -33.48
C LEU A 179 -41.97 17.93 -32.98
N ARG A 180 -41.61 19.19 -33.27
CA ARG A 180 -40.39 19.80 -32.73
C ARG A 180 -40.47 19.98 -31.22
N GLU A 181 -41.60 20.46 -30.71
CA GLU A 181 -41.85 20.59 -29.27
C GLU A 181 -41.73 19.22 -28.56
N ASP A 182 -42.37 18.18 -29.08
CA ASP A 182 -42.32 16.84 -28.50
C ASP A 182 -40.90 16.24 -28.57
N GLY A 183 -40.17 16.49 -29.66
CA GLY A 183 -38.77 16.10 -29.80
C GLY A 183 -37.86 16.78 -28.77
N LEU A 184 -38.01 18.09 -28.57
CA LEU A 184 -37.25 18.84 -27.56
C LEU A 184 -37.57 18.37 -26.15
N ASN A 185 -38.86 18.17 -25.83
CA ASN A 185 -39.29 17.66 -24.54
C ASN A 185 -38.76 16.24 -24.28
N GLY A 186 -38.71 15.39 -25.30
CA GLY A 186 -38.14 14.05 -25.21
C GLY A 186 -36.64 14.07 -24.89
N VAL A 187 -35.87 14.92 -25.58
CA VAL A 187 -34.43 15.08 -25.33
C VAL A 187 -34.18 15.62 -23.92
N GLU A 188 -34.93 16.63 -23.47
CA GLU A 188 -34.76 17.19 -22.13
C GLU A 188 -35.13 16.17 -21.04
N ALA A 189 -36.20 15.40 -21.23
CA ALA A 189 -36.57 14.32 -20.31
C ALA A 189 -35.48 13.23 -20.23
N GLN A 190 -34.89 12.85 -21.36
CA GLN A 190 -33.76 11.90 -21.38
C GLN A 190 -32.53 12.47 -20.66
N ARG A 191 -32.22 13.76 -20.88
CA ARG A 191 -31.11 14.45 -20.21
C ARG A 191 -31.30 14.50 -18.70
N GLN A 192 -32.51 14.77 -18.22
CA GLN A 192 -32.84 14.79 -16.79
C GLN A 192 -32.67 13.40 -16.17
N ARG A 193 -33.16 12.34 -16.83
CA ARG A 193 -32.96 10.96 -16.35
C ARG A 193 -31.47 10.59 -16.27
N LEU A 194 -30.68 10.94 -17.29
CA LEU A 194 -29.24 10.66 -17.29
C LEU A 194 -28.52 11.39 -16.15
N ARG A 195 -28.83 12.69 -15.93
CA ARG A 195 -28.25 13.46 -14.81
C ARG A 195 -28.54 12.81 -13.46
N GLN A 196 -29.80 12.43 -13.23
CA GLN A 196 -30.21 11.77 -11.99
C GLN A 196 -29.46 10.43 -11.79
N ALA A 197 -29.29 9.66 -12.86
CA ALA A 197 -28.57 8.39 -12.78
C ALA A 197 -27.06 8.57 -12.50
N VAL A 198 -26.44 9.59 -13.10
CA VAL A 198 -25.03 9.93 -12.82
C VAL A 198 -24.85 10.40 -11.38
N GLU A 199 -25.75 11.25 -10.88
CA GLU A 199 -25.71 11.75 -9.50
C GLU A 199 -25.85 10.61 -8.49
N GLN A 200 -26.81 9.70 -8.69
CA GLN A 200 -26.96 8.51 -7.86
C GLN A 200 -25.75 7.58 -7.91
N ALA A 201 -25.20 7.34 -9.12
CA ALA A 201 -23.97 6.54 -9.26
C ALA A 201 -22.78 7.21 -8.54
N GLY A 202 -22.69 8.55 -8.57
CA GLY A 202 -21.70 9.32 -7.82
C GLY A 202 -21.84 9.13 -6.32
N GLN A 203 -23.07 9.27 -5.78
CA GLN A 203 -23.35 9.07 -4.35
C GLN A 203 -23.01 7.65 -3.87
N THR A 204 -23.30 6.62 -4.67
CA THR A 204 -22.90 5.23 -4.35
C THR A 204 -21.37 5.10 -4.22
N LEU A 205 -20.61 5.78 -5.09
CA LEU A 205 -19.14 5.73 -5.05
C LEU A 205 -18.55 6.56 -3.92
N GLU A 206 -19.15 7.71 -3.60
CA GLU A 206 -18.74 8.57 -2.48
C GLU A 206 -18.91 7.85 -1.14
N LEU A 207 -20.08 7.24 -0.91
CA LEU A 207 -20.30 6.40 0.27
C LEU A 207 -19.30 5.24 0.36
N ALA A 208 -18.96 4.62 -0.79
CA ALA A 208 -17.99 3.53 -0.81
C ALA A 208 -16.56 3.99 -0.50
N ALA A 209 -16.19 5.22 -0.88
CA ALA A 209 -14.94 5.84 -0.49
C ALA A 209 -14.87 6.06 1.03
N ASP A 210 -16.01 6.39 1.64
CA ASP A 210 -16.15 6.48 3.12
C ASP A 210 -16.27 5.10 3.80
N GLY A 211 -16.11 4.00 3.06
CA GLY A 211 -16.25 2.63 3.57
C GLY A 211 -17.70 2.22 3.88
N GLN A 212 -18.68 3.02 3.49
CA GLN A 212 -20.11 2.80 3.72
C GLN A 212 -20.78 2.16 2.50
N ARG A 213 -21.88 1.43 2.73
CA ARG A 213 -22.75 0.92 1.66
C ARG A 213 -24.02 1.75 1.59
N HIS A 214 -24.45 2.04 0.38
CA HIS A 214 -25.78 2.59 0.15
C HIS A 214 -26.83 1.53 0.51
N GLU A 215 -27.65 1.77 1.55
CA GLU A 215 -28.56 0.75 2.10
C GLU A 215 -29.74 0.40 1.17
N VAL A 216 -30.11 1.29 0.25
CA VAL A 216 -31.24 1.07 -0.66
C VAL A 216 -30.97 1.72 -2.01
N ALA A 217 -30.24 1.03 -2.90
CA ALA A 217 -30.26 1.41 -4.30
C ALA A 217 -31.67 1.14 -4.85
N ALA A 218 -32.48 2.20 -5.01
CA ALA A 218 -33.75 2.07 -5.71
C ALA A 218 -33.47 1.43 -7.08
N ALA A 219 -34.14 0.31 -7.37
CA ALA A 219 -33.89 -0.43 -8.60
C ALA A 219 -33.98 0.52 -9.81
N PRO A 220 -33.01 0.47 -10.74
CA PRO A 220 -33.01 1.34 -11.91
C PRO A 220 -34.37 1.22 -12.61
N THR A 221 -35.11 2.33 -12.67
CA THR A 221 -36.44 2.32 -13.30
C THR A 221 -36.32 2.27 -14.82
N ASP A 222 -35.14 2.64 -15.35
CA ASP A 222 -34.81 2.65 -16.77
C ASP A 222 -33.81 1.53 -17.10
N PRO A 223 -34.20 0.54 -17.95
CA PRO A 223 -33.31 -0.58 -18.31
C PRO A 223 -32.05 -0.14 -19.06
N ASP A 224 -32.08 0.99 -19.77
CA ASP A 224 -30.92 1.48 -20.52
C ASP A 224 -29.84 2.06 -19.60
N LEU A 225 -30.23 2.52 -18.40
CA LEU A 225 -29.33 3.05 -17.37
C LEU A 225 -28.89 1.98 -16.36
N ALA A 226 -29.52 0.80 -16.33
CA ALA A 226 -29.17 -0.29 -15.42
C ALA A 226 -27.67 -0.68 -15.42
N PRO A 227 -26.95 -0.70 -16.57
CA PRO A 227 -25.52 -0.99 -16.58
C PRO A 227 -24.67 0.04 -15.82
N LEU A 228 -25.06 1.31 -15.80
CA LEU A 228 -24.37 2.38 -15.07
C LEU A 228 -24.45 2.13 -13.56
N TYR A 229 -25.65 1.91 -13.04
CA TYR A 229 -25.86 1.58 -11.63
C TYR A 229 -25.12 0.31 -11.22
N ALA A 230 -25.24 -0.76 -12.01
CA ALA A 230 -24.54 -2.01 -11.73
C ALA A 230 -23.00 -1.83 -11.78
N GLY A 231 -22.50 -0.94 -12.63
CA GLY A 231 -21.08 -0.57 -12.68
C GLY A 231 -20.62 0.15 -11.42
N ALA A 232 -21.40 1.14 -10.96
CA ALA A 232 -21.12 1.89 -9.73
C ALA A 232 -21.11 0.98 -8.51
N GLU A 233 -22.13 0.12 -8.34
CA GLU A 233 -22.22 -0.85 -7.24
C GLU A 233 -21.02 -1.81 -7.20
N ARG A 234 -20.63 -2.38 -8.36
CA ARG A 234 -19.45 -3.27 -8.43
C ARG A 234 -18.15 -2.55 -8.09
N LEU A 235 -18.04 -1.28 -8.44
CA LEU A 235 -16.85 -0.49 -8.11
C LEU A 235 -16.84 -0.14 -6.62
N ALA A 236 -17.98 0.29 -6.07
CA ALA A 236 -18.19 0.51 -4.65
C ALA A 236 -17.80 -0.73 -3.82
N ASP A 237 -18.29 -1.91 -4.20
CA ASP A 237 -17.91 -3.18 -3.58
C ASP A 237 -16.41 -3.42 -3.53
N LYS A 238 -15.71 -3.11 -4.64
CA LYS A 238 -14.26 -3.27 -4.75
C LYS A 238 -13.51 -2.27 -3.88
N VAL A 239 -13.95 -1.02 -3.84
CA VAL A 239 -13.34 0.04 -3.00
C VAL A 239 -13.47 -0.34 -1.53
N ILE A 240 -14.67 -0.72 -1.07
CA ILE A 240 -14.91 -1.14 0.31
C ILE A 240 -14.04 -2.35 0.67
N ALA A 241 -13.95 -3.35 -0.22
CA ALA A 241 -13.11 -4.52 0.01
C ALA A 241 -11.62 -4.16 0.12
N LEU A 242 -11.14 -3.23 -0.73
CA LEU A 242 -9.76 -2.76 -0.68
C LEU A 242 -9.44 -1.98 0.59
N ILE A 243 -10.36 -1.12 1.06
CA ILE A 243 -10.22 -0.40 2.32
C ILE A 243 -10.10 -1.40 3.48
N ALA A 244 -11.02 -2.38 3.55
CA ALA A 244 -10.98 -3.41 4.60
C ALA A 244 -9.71 -4.28 4.54
N GLU A 245 -9.23 -4.64 3.35
CA GLU A 245 -7.98 -5.40 3.16
C GLU A 245 -6.76 -4.57 3.58
N LEU A 246 -6.76 -3.26 3.30
CA LEU A 246 -5.70 -2.34 3.70
C LEU A 246 -5.66 -2.14 5.21
N GLU A 247 -6.82 -1.94 5.86
CA GLU A 247 -6.94 -1.86 7.32
C GLU A 247 -6.46 -3.15 7.99
N GLY A 248 -6.87 -4.32 7.47
CA GLY A 248 -6.44 -5.61 7.96
C GLY A 248 -4.92 -5.84 7.79
N SER A 249 -4.37 -5.50 6.63
CA SER A 249 -2.93 -5.58 6.38
C SER A 249 -2.14 -4.63 7.28
N HIS A 250 -2.66 -3.44 7.53
CA HIS A 250 -2.04 -2.46 8.41
C HIS A 250 -2.02 -2.94 9.87
N ALA A 251 -3.14 -3.47 10.37
CA ALA A 251 -3.21 -4.06 11.72
C ALA A 251 -2.20 -5.21 11.89
N ALA A 252 -2.10 -6.10 10.89
CA ALA A 252 -1.13 -7.19 10.90
C ALA A 252 0.33 -6.70 10.86
N LEU A 253 0.63 -5.67 10.05
CA LEU A 253 1.96 -5.04 10.03
C LEU A 253 2.31 -4.41 11.37
N ARG A 254 1.36 -3.74 12.03
CA ARG A 254 1.56 -3.15 13.36
C ARG A 254 1.86 -4.22 14.42
N GLU A 255 1.14 -5.34 14.39
CA GLU A 255 1.38 -6.48 15.29
C GLU A 255 2.78 -7.07 15.06
N VAL A 256 3.12 -7.40 13.81
CA VAL A 256 4.45 -7.95 13.46
C VAL A 256 5.58 -6.98 13.82
N ALA A 257 5.41 -5.69 13.54
CA ALA A 257 6.43 -4.69 13.88
C ALA A 257 6.58 -4.52 15.40
N GLY A 258 5.46 -4.60 16.15
CA GLY A 258 5.47 -4.63 17.62
C GLY A 258 6.23 -5.85 18.18
N ASP A 259 5.95 -7.04 17.65
CA ASP A 259 6.63 -8.28 18.03
C ASP A 259 8.13 -8.24 17.72
N VAL A 260 8.50 -7.75 16.53
CA VAL A 260 9.92 -7.58 16.15
C VAL A 260 10.62 -6.60 17.08
N ALA A 261 10.00 -5.48 17.43
CA ALA A 261 10.57 -4.52 18.37
C ALA A 261 10.74 -5.10 19.78
N ALA A 262 9.74 -5.83 20.28
CA ALA A 262 9.83 -6.52 21.58
C ALA A 262 10.95 -7.59 21.58
N HIS A 263 11.04 -8.37 20.51
CA HIS A 263 12.06 -9.39 20.37
C HIS A 263 13.47 -8.79 20.25
N ALA A 264 13.62 -7.71 19.49
CA ALA A 264 14.90 -7.05 19.31
C ALA A 264 15.35 -6.30 20.58
N ALA A 265 14.42 -5.77 21.38
CA ALA A 265 14.72 -5.25 22.72
C ALA A 265 15.25 -6.37 23.64
N ALA A 266 14.56 -7.50 23.73
CA ALA A 266 14.99 -8.64 24.54
C ALA A 266 16.37 -9.20 24.12
N LEU A 267 16.66 -9.25 22.81
CA LEU A 267 17.98 -9.63 22.30
C LEU A 267 19.06 -8.61 22.70
N THR A 268 18.75 -7.32 22.72
CA THR A 268 19.69 -6.28 23.12
C THR A 268 20.02 -6.36 24.61
N ASP A 269 19.01 -6.58 25.46
CA ASP A 269 19.20 -6.81 26.90
C ASP A 269 20.08 -8.05 27.15
N THR A 270 19.78 -9.16 26.45
CA THR A 270 20.57 -10.40 26.57
C THR A 270 22.03 -10.19 26.13
N ARG A 271 22.27 -9.41 25.08
CA ARG A 271 23.61 -9.07 24.60
C ARG A 271 24.36 -8.20 25.60
N GLU A 272 23.68 -7.25 26.25
CA GLU A 272 24.27 -6.42 27.31
C GLU A 272 24.68 -7.28 28.51
N GLU A 273 23.82 -8.21 28.95
CA GLU A 273 24.17 -9.16 30.01
C GLU A 273 25.37 -10.06 29.64
N GLN A 274 25.44 -10.51 28.38
CA GLN A 274 26.56 -11.30 27.86
C GLN A 274 27.86 -10.50 27.82
N GLU A 275 27.84 -9.25 27.35
CA GLU A 275 29.00 -8.35 27.36
C GLU A 275 29.51 -8.13 28.78
N GLN A 276 28.62 -7.80 29.72
CA GLN A 276 28.98 -7.60 31.13
C GLN A 276 29.58 -8.87 31.74
N SER A 277 29.00 -10.04 31.45
CA SER A 277 29.50 -11.33 31.92
C SER A 277 30.85 -11.69 31.31
N GLY A 278 31.04 -11.44 30.01
CA GLY A 278 32.30 -11.64 29.30
C GLY A 278 33.42 -10.73 29.82
N ALA A 279 33.11 -9.45 30.04
CA ALA A 279 34.04 -8.48 30.62
C ALA A 279 34.45 -8.87 32.05
N ALA A 280 33.49 -9.30 32.88
CA ALA A 280 33.76 -9.77 34.23
C ALA A 280 34.63 -11.05 34.25
N LEU A 281 34.40 -11.97 33.32
CA LEU A 281 35.22 -13.18 33.15
C LEU A 281 36.65 -12.82 32.72
N ALA A 282 36.79 -11.94 31.72
CA ALA A 282 38.09 -11.48 31.25
C ALA A 282 38.89 -10.79 32.36
N ASP A 283 38.25 -9.90 33.13
CA ASP A 283 38.87 -9.24 34.29
C ASP A 283 39.26 -10.23 35.39
N THR A 284 38.40 -11.22 35.67
CA THR A 284 38.71 -12.29 36.64
C THR A 284 39.94 -13.09 36.19
N LEU A 285 39.99 -13.53 34.94
CA LEU A 285 41.13 -14.28 34.40
C LEU A 285 42.40 -13.44 34.38
N ALA A 286 42.31 -12.17 33.96
CA ALA A 286 43.43 -11.23 33.98
C ALA A 286 44.01 -11.03 35.39
N LYS A 287 43.18 -11.04 36.44
CA LYS A 287 43.61 -11.00 37.84
C LYS A 287 44.25 -12.30 38.34
N GLN A 288 43.89 -13.46 37.78
CA GLN A 288 44.47 -14.76 38.15
C GLN A 288 45.86 -15.00 37.53
N VAL A 289 46.14 -14.45 36.34
CA VAL A 289 47.45 -14.57 35.68
C VAL A 289 48.63 -14.09 36.55
N PRO A 290 48.62 -12.91 37.21
CA PRO A 290 49.73 -12.50 38.08
C PRO A 290 49.88 -13.40 39.30
N LEU A 291 48.79 -13.87 39.91
CA LEU A 291 48.81 -14.82 41.03
C LEU A 291 49.46 -16.16 40.63
N ALA A 292 49.12 -16.68 39.44
CA ALA A 292 49.72 -17.90 38.91
C ALA A 292 51.21 -17.72 38.57
N ASN A 293 51.60 -16.52 38.09
CA ASN A 293 53.01 -16.15 37.91
C ASN A 293 53.77 -16.12 39.24
N GLU A 294 53.19 -15.54 40.29
CA GLU A 294 53.78 -15.52 41.63
C GLU A 294 53.96 -16.94 42.20
N LEU A 295 52.98 -17.83 42.00
CA LEU A 295 53.08 -19.23 42.39
C LEU A 295 54.22 -19.94 41.64
N CYS A 296 54.33 -19.75 40.32
CA CYS A 296 55.44 -20.30 39.53
C CYS A 296 56.80 -19.79 40.03
N ALA A 297 56.92 -18.49 40.32
CA ALA A 297 58.14 -17.90 40.85
C ALA A 297 58.51 -18.47 42.24
N ALA A 298 57.52 -18.65 43.12
CA ALA A 298 57.72 -19.24 44.45
C ALA A 298 58.17 -20.70 44.37
N LEU A 299 57.60 -21.50 43.46
CA LEU A 299 58.01 -22.88 43.22
C LEU A 299 59.43 -22.96 42.63
N ASP A 300 59.80 -22.05 41.72
CA ASP A 300 61.16 -21.97 41.18
C ASP A 300 62.21 -21.58 42.24
N ASP A 301 61.87 -20.64 43.11
CA ASP A 301 62.72 -20.27 44.25
C ASP A 301 62.86 -21.43 45.25
N ALA A 302 61.78 -22.18 45.52
CA ALA A 302 61.84 -23.38 46.35
C ALA A 302 62.78 -24.44 45.74
N MET A 303 62.69 -24.69 44.42
CA MET A 303 63.60 -25.61 43.71
C MET A 303 65.06 -25.14 43.76
N ARG A 304 65.33 -23.82 43.65
CA ARG A 304 66.68 -23.26 43.77
C ARG A 304 67.26 -23.45 45.16
N ARG A 305 66.47 -23.19 46.21
CA ARG A 305 66.87 -23.37 47.61
C ARG A 305 67.19 -24.83 47.91
N ASP A 306 66.37 -25.75 47.45
CA ASP A 306 66.60 -27.20 47.62
C ASP A 306 67.92 -27.66 46.99
N LYS A 307 68.15 -27.31 45.71
CA LYS A 307 69.43 -27.61 45.03
C LYS A 307 70.65 -27.04 45.76
N ALA A 308 70.52 -25.87 46.38
CA ALA A 308 71.60 -25.27 47.16
C ALA A 308 71.89 -26.03 48.47
N VAL A 309 70.84 -26.52 49.16
CA VAL A 309 70.97 -27.36 50.37
C VAL A 309 71.64 -28.70 50.04
N GLN A 310 71.23 -29.36 48.95
CA GLN A 310 71.85 -30.62 48.52
C GLN A 310 73.35 -30.47 48.19
N ARG A 311 73.73 -29.40 47.48
CA ARG A 311 75.14 -29.11 47.16
C ARG A 311 75.98 -28.87 48.42
N LYS A 312 75.44 -28.14 49.40
CA LYS A 312 76.13 -27.90 50.69
C LYS A 312 76.29 -29.19 51.50
N GLY A 313 75.28 -30.06 51.53
CA GLY A 313 75.35 -31.36 52.21
C GLY A 313 76.41 -32.30 51.62
N ALA A 314 76.53 -32.35 50.29
CA ALA A 314 77.57 -33.15 49.62
C ALA A 314 79.00 -32.64 49.92
N GLY A 315 79.19 -31.32 50.00
CA GLY A 315 80.47 -30.71 50.37
C GLY A 315 80.87 -30.98 51.83
N LEU A 316 79.90 -30.99 52.75
CA LEU A 316 80.17 -31.24 54.16
C LEU A 316 80.50 -32.72 54.45
N ARG A 317 79.82 -33.68 53.80
CA ARG A 317 80.18 -35.12 53.90
C ARG A 317 81.60 -35.40 53.43
N LYS A 318 82.00 -34.82 52.30
CA LYS A 318 83.38 -34.94 51.80
C LYS A 318 84.39 -34.38 52.81
N SER A 319 84.05 -33.25 53.43
CA SER A 319 84.88 -32.61 54.46
C SER A 319 84.96 -33.44 55.75
N ALA A 320 83.84 -34.04 56.19
CA ALA A 320 83.79 -34.94 57.34
C ALA A 320 84.66 -36.19 57.14
N MET A 321 84.54 -36.86 55.99
CA MET A 321 85.38 -38.02 55.65
C MET A 321 86.87 -37.67 55.65
N THR A 322 87.25 -36.48 55.16
CA THR A 322 88.66 -36.03 55.20
C THR A 322 89.15 -35.75 56.62
N VAL A 323 88.29 -35.22 57.50
CA VAL A 323 88.63 -34.98 58.92
C VAL A 323 88.78 -36.30 59.66
N GLU A 324 87.88 -37.27 59.45
CA GLU A 324 87.97 -38.60 60.04
C GLU A 324 89.22 -39.35 59.59
N ALA A 325 89.54 -39.33 58.29
CA ALA A 325 90.75 -39.96 57.75
C ALA A 325 92.04 -39.31 58.30
N ALA A 326 92.08 -37.98 58.38
CA ALA A 326 93.20 -37.25 58.97
C ALA A 326 93.35 -37.57 60.47
N HIS A 327 92.23 -37.73 61.18
CA HIS A 327 92.24 -38.06 62.59
C HIS A 327 92.73 -39.50 62.87
N ALA A 328 92.26 -40.48 62.10
CA ALA A 328 92.71 -41.86 62.21
C ALA A 328 94.23 -42.00 61.94
N ALA A 329 94.75 -41.29 60.94
CA ALA A 329 96.18 -41.25 60.65
C ALA A 329 97.00 -40.65 61.81
N GLN A 330 96.49 -39.59 62.45
CA GLN A 330 97.12 -38.98 63.63
C GLN A 330 97.16 -39.94 64.82
N GLN A 331 96.08 -40.68 65.10
CA GLN A 331 96.03 -41.65 66.20
C GLN A 331 97.02 -42.80 66.00
N ALA A 332 97.08 -43.38 64.80
CA ALA A 332 98.02 -44.44 64.49
C ALA A 332 99.49 -44.01 64.69
N ALA A 333 99.82 -42.75 64.37
CA ALA A 333 101.15 -42.18 64.61
C ALA A 333 101.46 -42.03 66.11
N LEU A 334 100.48 -41.61 66.93
CA LEU A 334 100.64 -41.49 68.38
C LEU A 334 100.77 -42.87 69.06
N ASP A 335 100.06 -43.88 68.57
CA ASP A 335 100.11 -45.25 69.08
C ASP A 335 101.48 -45.89 68.80
N GLY A 336 102.00 -45.73 67.58
CA GLY A 336 103.35 -46.19 67.24
C GLY A 336 104.43 -45.51 68.09
N PHE A 337 104.28 -44.22 68.40
CA PHE A 337 105.22 -43.51 69.28
C PHE A 337 105.12 -43.98 70.75
N ALA A 338 103.92 -44.30 71.24
CA ALA A 338 103.72 -44.85 72.57
C ALA A 338 104.36 -46.24 72.73
N GLU A 339 104.18 -47.12 71.75
CA GLU A 339 104.82 -48.44 71.72
C GLU A 339 106.35 -48.33 71.72
N GLN A 340 106.90 -47.41 70.93
CA GLN A 340 108.34 -47.13 70.91
C GLN A 340 108.84 -46.61 72.26
N LEU A 341 108.10 -45.70 72.90
CA LEU A 341 108.43 -45.18 74.23
C LEU A 341 108.38 -46.27 75.32
N ASP A 342 107.39 -47.16 75.28
CA ASP A 342 107.25 -48.25 76.24
C ASP A 342 108.33 -49.33 76.04
N ALA A 343 108.66 -49.66 74.79
CA ALA A 343 109.78 -50.55 74.48
C ALA A 343 111.13 -49.97 74.94
N LEU A 344 111.33 -48.66 74.76
CA LEU A 344 112.51 -47.95 75.24
C LEU A 344 112.57 -47.93 76.78
N HIS A 345 111.45 -47.72 77.45
CA HIS A 345 111.36 -47.77 78.91
C HIS A 345 111.66 -49.17 79.46
N LEU A 346 111.10 -50.23 78.87
CA LEU A 346 111.36 -51.61 79.26
C LEU A 346 112.83 -51.99 79.06
N SER A 347 113.41 -51.57 77.94
CA SER A 347 114.84 -51.75 77.65
C SER A 347 115.69 -51.06 78.73
N ALA A 348 115.35 -49.82 79.11
CA ALA A 348 116.02 -49.09 80.17
C ALA A 348 115.80 -49.72 81.57
N GLN A 349 114.64 -50.32 81.85
CA GLN A 349 114.38 -51.06 83.10
C GLN A 349 115.22 -52.33 83.21
N LEU A 350 115.33 -53.12 82.14
CA LEU A 350 116.14 -54.34 82.11
C LEU A 350 117.63 -54.02 82.30
N LEU A 351 118.13 -52.97 81.63
CA LEU A 351 119.48 -52.46 81.83
C LEU A 351 119.70 -51.98 83.27
N ALA A 352 118.74 -51.27 83.86
CA ALA A 352 118.81 -50.81 85.25
C ALA A 352 118.78 -51.94 86.29
N ALA A 353 118.16 -53.08 85.96
CA ALA A 353 118.07 -54.26 86.83
C ALA A 353 119.34 -55.13 86.82
N GLN A 354 120.18 -55.01 85.77
CA GLN A 354 121.38 -55.83 85.60
C GLN A 354 122.68 -55.18 86.12
N GLY A 355 122.68 -53.92 86.59
CA GLY A 355 123.88 -53.23 87.08
C GLY A 355 123.63 -52.16 88.18
N GLU A 356 124.69 -51.72 88.87
CA GLU A 356 124.63 -50.72 89.96
C GLU A 356 124.73 -49.25 89.50
N ASP A 357 124.48 -48.93 88.23
CA ASP A 357 124.63 -47.56 87.71
C ASP A 357 123.39 -46.67 88.00
N ALA A 358 123.59 -45.65 88.82
CA ALA A 358 122.56 -44.69 89.20
C ALA A 358 122.02 -43.88 88.00
N ALA A 359 122.83 -43.63 86.96
CA ALA A 359 122.41 -42.88 85.78
C ALA A 359 121.37 -43.64 84.96
N VAL A 360 121.53 -44.97 84.85
CA VAL A 360 120.61 -45.85 84.10
C VAL A 360 119.26 -45.98 84.83
N ARG A 361 119.25 -46.02 86.17
CA ARG A 361 118.01 -45.97 86.97
C ARG A 361 117.29 -44.63 86.81
N ALA A 362 118.02 -43.52 86.82
CA ALA A 362 117.45 -42.19 86.61
C ALA A 362 116.84 -42.03 85.20
N LEU A 363 117.50 -42.56 84.17
CA LEU A 363 116.99 -42.61 82.79
C LEU A 363 115.70 -43.44 82.70
N SER A 364 115.69 -44.64 83.29
CA SER A 364 114.51 -45.50 83.33
C SER A 364 113.34 -44.81 84.04
N ALA A 365 113.56 -44.22 85.21
CA ALA A 365 112.53 -43.45 85.92
C ALA A 365 112.06 -42.21 85.14
N GLY A 366 112.96 -41.54 84.40
CA GLY A 366 112.63 -40.44 83.50
C GLY A 366 111.74 -40.88 82.34
N LEU A 367 112.10 -41.97 81.65
CA LEU A 367 111.30 -42.56 80.56
C LEU A 367 109.95 -43.07 81.05
N GLY A 368 109.86 -43.62 82.26
CA GLY A 368 108.60 -44.05 82.86
C GLY A 368 107.65 -42.88 83.14
N ARG A 369 108.18 -41.76 83.67
CA ARG A 369 107.40 -40.51 83.82
C ARG A 369 106.95 -39.96 82.47
N LEU A 370 107.81 -39.98 81.47
CA LEU A 370 107.53 -39.45 80.14
C LEU A 370 106.51 -40.31 79.38
N SER A 371 106.58 -41.64 79.48
CA SER A 371 105.55 -42.57 78.99
C SER A 371 104.21 -42.32 79.71
N GLY A 372 104.22 -42.16 81.04
CA GLY A 372 103.01 -41.82 81.80
C GLY A 372 102.36 -40.51 81.38
N GLN A 373 103.18 -39.44 81.19
CA GLN A 373 102.72 -38.16 80.68
C GLN A 373 102.21 -38.26 79.23
N PHE A 374 102.87 -39.02 78.37
CA PHE A 374 102.45 -39.22 77.00
C PHE A 374 101.15 -40.04 76.91
N ARG A 375 100.97 -41.06 77.75
CA ARG A 375 99.69 -41.78 77.88
C ARG A 375 98.56 -40.86 78.34
N ALA A 376 98.80 -40.01 79.33
CA ALA A 376 97.81 -39.03 79.80
C ALA A 376 97.44 -38.04 78.68
N HIS A 377 98.43 -37.52 77.94
CA HIS A 377 98.21 -36.64 76.79
C HIS A 377 97.49 -37.37 75.64
N ARG A 378 97.80 -38.65 75.38
CA ARG A 378 97.10 -39.48 74.38
C ARG A 378 95.64 -39.67 74.74
N VAL A 379 95.34 -39.99 76.01
CA VAL A 379 93.96 -40.13 76.50
C VAL A 379 93.21 -38.80 76.38
N GLN A 380 93.86 -37.68 76.72
CA GLN A 380 93.25 -36.35 76.59
C GLN A 380 93.03 -35.93 75.12
N SER A 381 94.00 -36.19 74.24
CA SER A 381 93.91 -35.94 72.80
C SER A 381 92.82 -36.79 72.16
N ALA A 382 92.79 -38.09 72.48
CA ALA A 382 91.75 -39.00 72.03
C ALA A 382 90.36 -38.53 72.48
N GLY A 383 90.20 -38.09 73.74
CA GLY A 383 88.93 -37.56 74.24
C GLY A 383 88.45 -36.31 73.48
N ARG A 384 89.33 -35.33 73.24
CA ARG A 384 88.99 -34.12 72.47
C ARG A 384 88.68 -34.41 71.00
N GLN A 385 89.38 -35.36 70.40
CA GLN A 385 89.18 -35.71 69.00
C GLN A 385 87.96 -36.61 68.79
N GLU A 386 87.62 -37.45 69.76
CA GLU A 386 86.36 -38.20 69.79
C GLU A 386 85.17 -37.22 69.91
N GLU A 387 85.31 -36.17 70.71
CA GLU A 387 84.31 -35.10 70.80
C GLU A 387 84.15 -34.32 69.48
N LEU A 388 85.25 -34.01 68.80
CA LEU A 388 85.22 -33.38 67.46
C LEU A 388 84.56 -34.30 66.42
N THR A 389 84.94 -35.57 66.38
CA THR A 389 84.37 -36.57 65.46
C THR A 389 82.88 -36.76 65.74
N ARG A 390 82.48 -36.80 67.02
CA ARG A 390 81.08 -36.85 67.46
C ARG A 390 80.30 -35.61 67.05
N SER A 391 80.90 -34.41 67.15
CA SER A 391 80.29 -33.15 66.72
C SER A 391 80.10 -33.09 65.19
N VAL A 392 81.11 -33.52 64.43
CA VAL A 392 81.06 -33.60 62.95
C VAL A 392 80.03 -34.64 62.50
N ALA A 393 79.98 -35.81 63.16
CA ALA A 393 78.98 -36.84 62.89
C ALA A 393 77.56 -36.37 63.24
N ALA A 394 77.38 -35.64 64.35
CA ALA A 394 76.11 -35.04 64.73
C ALA A 394 75.65 -33.97 63.72
N LEU A 395 76.58 -33.13 63.23
CA LEU A 395 76.32 -32.17 62.14
C LEU A 395 75.92 -32.86 60.85
N CYS A 396 76.61 -33.94 60.47
CA CYS A 396 76.24 -34.75 59.30
C CYS A 396 74.85 -35.37 59.48
N THR A 397 74.55 -35.92 60.65
CA THR A 397 73.25 -36.54 60.96
C THR A 397 72.11 -35.51 60.94
N ALA A 398 72.33 -34.31 61.50
CA ALA A 398 71.36 -33.22 61.47
C ALA A 398 71.10 -32.73 60.04
N LEU A 399 72.15 -32.64 59.21
CA LEU A 399 72.03 -32.32 57.79
C LEU A 399 71.39 -33.44 56.97
N GLU A 400 71.59 -34.70 57.34
CA GLU A 400 70.95 -35.84 56.72
C GLU A 400 69.45 -35.89 57.03
N ARG A 401 69.06 -35.53 58.25
CA ARG A 401 67.64 -35.35 58.60
C ARG A 401 67.02 -34.19 57.82
N LEU A 402 67.72 -33.06 57.71
CA LEU A 402 67.28 -31.92 56.89
C LEU A 402 67.19 -32.28 55.39
N ASN A 403 68.17 -33.01 54.85
CA ASN A 403 68.15 -33.51 53.48
C ASN A 403 67.08 -34.59 53.26
N GLY A 404 66.78 -35.43 54.23
CA GLY A 404 65.70 -36.42 54.16
C GLY A 404 64.34 -35.73 54.05
N ILE A 405 64.09 -34.74 54.91
CA ILE A 405 62.90 -33.89 54.83
C ILE A 405 62.83 -33.17 53.48
N ALA A 406 63.94 -32.66 52.96
CA ALA A 406 63.99 -32.01 51.65
C ALA A 406 63.77 -33.00 50.47
N ALA A 407 64.37 -34.19 50.54
CA ALA A 407 64.26 -35.24 49.54
C ALA A 407 62.87 -35.88 49.48
N ASP A 408 62.13 -35.97 50.59
CA ASP A 408 60.73 -36.40 50.58
C ASP A 408 59.80 -35.36 49.93
N ASN A 409 60.17 -34.08 49.99
CA ASN A 409 59.40 -32.98 49.38
C ASN A 409 59.73 -32.77 47.88
N LEU A 410 60.91 -33.18 47.41
CA LEU A 410 61.39 -32.93 46.04
C LEU A 410 60.59 -33.65 44.93
N PRO A 411 60.14 -34.92 45.09
CA PRO A 411 59.24 -35.57 44.15
C PRO A 411 57.91 -34.83 43.97
N ASN A 412 57.50 -34.00 44.93
CA ASN A 412 56.26 -33.25 44.87
C ASN A 412 56.45 -31.85 44.25
N ILE A 413 57.56 -31.17 44.53
CA ILE A 413 57.77 -29.78 44.09
C ILE A 413 58.05 -29.68 42.57
N ALA A 414 58.86 -30.58 41.99
CA ALA A 414 59.21 -30.49 40.57
C ALA A 414 58.05 -30.81 39.60
N PRO A 415 57.19 -31.81 39.86
CA PRO A 415 55.94 -31.98 39.13
C PRO A 415 54.97 -30.83 39.36
N ALA A 416 54.81 -30.35 40.61
CA ALA A 416 53.96 -29.20 40.90
C ALA A 416 54.39 -27.93 40.13
N ALA A 417 55.68 -27.67 40.00
CA ALA A 417 56.21 -26.55 39.21
C ALA A 417 56.00 -26.71 37.70
N ARG A 418 55.91 -27.94 37.17
CA ARG A 418 55.53 -28.19 35.77
C ARG A 418 54.04 -27.97 35.57
N THR A 419 53.22 -28.59 36.41
CA THR A 419 51.76 -28.42 36.37
C THR A 419 51.35 -26.97 36.55
N ALA A 420 51.99 -26.22 37.45
CA ALA A 420 51.70 -24.79 37.64
C ALA A 420 52.02 -23.95 36.39
N ARG A 421 53.08 -24.28 35.64
CA ARG A 421 53.41 -23.58 34.37
C ARG A 421 52.43 -23.93 33.25
N GLU A 422 52.04 -25.20 33.16
CA GLU A 422 51.01 -25.63 32.20
C GLU A 422 49.67 -24.93 32.50
N GLN A 423 49.29 -24.84 33.78
CA GLN A 423 48.11 -24.10 34.21
C GLN A 423 48.22 -22.59 33.96
N LEU A 424 49.39 -21.98 34.16
CA LEU A 424 49.63 -20.57 33.83
C LEU A 424 49.49 -20.28 32.33
N ALA A 425 50.04 -21.15 31.49
CA ALA A 425 49.90 -21.04 30.04
C ALA A 425 48.42 -21.14 29.63
N CYS A 426 47.70 -22.15 30.15
CA CYS A 426 46.27 -22.32 29.95
C CYS A 426 45.46 -21.09 30.42
N LEU A 427 45.75 -20.57 31.62
CA LEU A 427 45.09 -19.37 32.15
C LEU A 427 45.35 -18.13 31.30
N SER A 428 46.57 -17.98 30.76
CA SER A 428 46.93 -16.86 29.89
C SER A 428 46.20 -16.94 28.56
N ASP A 429 46.10 -18.13 27.97
CA ASP A 429 45.33 -18.37 26.75
C ASP A 429 43.84 -18.13 26.98
N MET A 430 43.29 -18.59 28.11
CA MET A 430 41.90 -18.32 28.52
C MET A 430 41.64 -16.82 28.70
N ALA A 431 42.57 -16.08 29.31
CA ALA A 431 42.44 -14.63 29.50
C ALA A 431 42.44 -13.89 28.16
N ALA A 432 43.30 -14.28 27.21
CA ALA A 432 43.32 -13.71 25.87
C ALA A 432 42.02 -14.01 25.10
N GLN A 433 41.53 -15.25 25.13
CA GLN A 433 40.27 -15.64 24.50
C GLN A 433 39.07 -14.91 25.12
N ALA A 434 39.04 -14.74 26.46
CA ALA A 434 37.98 -13.99 27.13
C ALA A 434 37.99 -12.51 26.75
N HIS A 435 39.17 -11.91 26.56
CA HIS A 435 39.29 -10.54 26.07
C HIS A 435 38.79 -10.39 24.62
N GLU A 436 39.20 -11.28 23.72
CA GLU A 436 38.70 -11.30 22.33
C GLU A 436 37.19 -11.49 22.26
N LEU A 437 36.64 -12.39 23.09
CA LEU A 437 35.20 -12.58 23.21
C LEU A 437 34.49 -11.32 23.70
N GLY A 438 35.05 -10.61 24.69
CA GLY A 438 34.52 -9.34 25.17
C GLY A 438 34.47 -8.27 24.08
N VAL A 439 35.52 -8.14 23.27
CA VAL A 439 35.54 -7.22 22.12
C VAL A 439 34.49 -7.60 21.08
N ALA A 440 34.34 -8.90 20.77
CA ALA A 440 33.33 -9.39 19.83
C ALA A 440 31.90 -9.12 20.32
N LEU A 441 31.63 -9.33 21.61
CA LEU A 441 30.32 -9.07 22.22
C LEU A 441 29.98 -7.57 22.20
N SER A 442 30.95 -6.70 22.48
CA SER A 442 30.75 -5.24 22.41
C SER A 442 30.40 -4.79 20.98
N ALA A 443 31.12 -5.31 19.97
CA ALA A 443 30.82 -5.03 18.56
C ALA A 443 29.46 -5.59 18.12
N ASP A 444 29.03 -6.74 18.65
CA ASP A 444 27.69 -7.30 18.39
C ASP A 444 26.59 -6.44 19.02
N ARG A 445 26.83 -5.88 20.22
CA ARG A 445 25.90 -4.94 20.87
C ARG A 445 25.71 -3.66 20.05
N GLU A 446 26.79 -3.04 19.56
CA GLU A 446 26.68 -1.83 18.71
C GLU A 446 25.87 -2.08 17.44
N LYS A 447 26.09 -3.23 16.78
CA LYS A 447 25.29 -3.65 15.62
C LYS A 447 23.82 -3.84 16.00
N SER A 448 23.54 -4.46 17.14
CA SER A 448 22.18 -4.66 17.66
C SER A 448 21.47 -3.32 17.93
N GLN A 449 22.16 -2.33 18.51
CA GLN A 449 21.62 -1.00 18.73
C GLN A 449 21.29 -0.29 17.41
N THR A 450 22.19 -0.35 16.42
CA THR A 450 21.93 0.22 15.09
C THR A 450 20.72 -0.45 14.40
N ALA A 451 20.58 -1.77 14.54
CA ALA A 451 19.43 -2.49 14.01
C ALA A 451 18.11 -2.09 14.71
N MET A 452 18.15 -1.84 16.02
CA MET A 452 16.99 -1.34 16.79
C MET A 452 16.53 0.04 16.34
N GLU A 453 17.47 0.94 16.01
CA GLU A 453 17.13 2.26 15.44
C GLU A 453 16.41 2.09 14.10
N GLY A 454 16.86 1.18 13.24
CA GLY A 454 16.18 0.86 11.97
C GLY A 454 14.77 0.28 12.16
N VAL A 455 14.56 -0.59 13.15
CA VAL A 455 13.22 -1.12 13.49
C VAL A 455 12.30 -0.02 14.00
N ARG A 456 12.83 0.90 14.81
CA ARG A 456 12.07 2.06 15.32
C ARG A 456 11.66 3.00 14.20
N ASP A 457 12.55 3.29 13.25
CA ASP A 457 12.23 4.11 12.09
C ASP A 457 11.15 3.46 11.21
N ALA A 458 11.23 2.14 11.03
CA ALA A 458 10.19 1.38 10.31
C ALA A 458 8.82 1.47 11.01
N LEU A 459 8.78 1.39 12.35
CA LEU A 459 7.56 1.57 13.13
C LEU A 459 6.96 2.97 12.97
N LEU A 460 7.80 4.02 12.99
CA LEU A 460 7.34 5.40 12.77
C LEU A 460 6.76 5.60 11.36
N THR A 461 7.37 4.99 10.34
CA THR A 461 6.80 5.02 8.98
C THR A 461 5.50 4.23 8.87
N SER A 462 5.34 3.14 9.63
CA SER A 462 4.09 2.39 9.71
C SER A 462 3.00 3.25 10.35
N ASP A 463 3.28 3.90 11.48
CA ASP A 463 2.33 4.81 12.14
C ASP A 463 1.93 5.98 11.24
N ALA A 464 2.88 6.60 10.52
CA ALA A 464 2.58 7.66 9.56
C ALA A 464 1.68 7.17 8.40
N PHE A 465 1.81 5.91 7.99
CA PHE A 465 0.92 5.31 6.99
C PHE A 465 -0.47 5.04 7.57
N ALA A 466 -0.56 4.65 8.85
CA ALA A 466 -1.83 4.54 9.58
C ALA A 466 -2.58 5.87 9.59
N ASP A 467 -1.88 6.95 9.92
CA ASP A 467 -2.42 8.30 9.96
C ASP A 467 -2.89 8.76 8.57
N LEU A 468 -2.17 8.39 7.51
CA LEU A 468 -2.57 8.65 6.13
C LEU A 468 -3.88 7.92 5.78
N VAL A 469 -3.98 6.62 6.09
CA VAL A 469 -5.20 5.84 5.86
C VAL A 469 -6.38 6.41 6.65
N ALA A 470 -6.16 6.80 7.91
CA ALA A 470 -7.17 7.45 8.73
C ALA A 470 -7.61 8.80 8.16
N ALA A 471 -6.69 9.60 7.62
CA ALA A 471 -7.02 10.86 6.94
C ALA A 471 -7.89 10.64 5.70
N PHE A 472 -7.62 9.60 4.90
CA PHE A 472 -8.48 9.22 3.77
C PHE A 472 -9.85 8.67 4.18
N ALA A 473 -10.01 8.20 5.42
CA ALA A 473 -11.29 7.74 5.97
C ALA A 473 -12.04 8.83 6.75
N SER A 474 -11.46 10.02 6.96
CA SER A 474 -12.00 11.06 7.85
C SER A 474 -12.03 12.47 7.27
N GLU A 475 -12.14 12.63 5.95
CA GLU A 475 -12.57 13.92 5.38
C GLU A 475 -14.10 14.07 5.38
N GLU A 476 -14.70 13.96 6.57
CA GLU A 476 -15.92 14.72 6.84
C GLU A 476 -15.52 16.20 6.92
N THR A 477 -15.95 16.97 5.92
CA THR A 477 -16.02 18.45 5.89
C THR A 477 -14.73 19.24 5.61
N ALA A 478 -14.33 19.29 4.33
CA ALA A 478 -13.65 20.45 3.77
C ALA A 478 -14.40 20.97 2.54
N ALA A 479 -15.25 21.97 2.79
CA ALA A 479 -15.80 22.99 1.90
C ALA A 479 -16.01 22.68 0.40
N GLU A 480 -17.25 22.92 -0.04
CA GLU A 480 -17.65 23.18 -1.43
C GLU A 480 -16.67 24.11 -2.18
N GLU A 481 -15.61 23.56 -2.78
CA GLU A 481 -15.04 24.16 -3.98
C GLU A 481 -15.86 23.68 -5.17
N THR A 482 -16.83 24.52 -5.54
CA THR A 482 -17.51 24.45 -6.81
C THR A 482 -16.48 24.56 -7.94
N VAL A 483 -15.95 23.42 -8.38
CA VAL A 483 -15.21 23.33 -9.63
C VAL A 483 -16.21 23.56 -10.76
N THR A 484 -16.37 24.82 -11.13
CA THR A 484 -17.02 25.20 -12.39
C THR A 484 -16.20 24.60 -13.54
N PHE A 485 -16.75 23.54 -14.16
CA PHE A 485 -16.29 23.11 -15.48
C PHE A 485 -16.38 24.31 -16.44
N PRO A 486 -15.35 24.58 -17.26
CA PRO A 486 -15.42 25.63 -18.25
C PRO A 486 -16.55 25.29 -19.22
N ASP A 487 -17.48 26.22 -19.35
CA ASP A 487 -18.53 26.23 -20.36
C ASP A 487 -17.83 26.26 -21.73
N HIS A 488 -17.62 25.08 -22.31
CA HIS A 488 -17.09 24.97 -23.66
C HIS A 488 -18.15 25.52 -24.62
N ASP A 489 -17.92 26.77 -25.01
CA ASP A 489 -18.53 27.53 -26.09
C ASP A 489 -19.32 26.67 -27.08
N GLN A 490 -20.63 26.52 -26.80
CA GLN A 490 -21.57 25.72 -27.60
C GLN A 490 -21.80 26.28 -29.00
N THR A 491 -21.21 27.44 -29.33
CA THR A 491 -21.31 28.07 -30.63
C THR A 491 -20.50 27.31 -31.70
N ALA A 492 -19.49 26.52 -31.32
CA ALA A 492 -18.66 25.79 -32.27
C ALA A 492 -19.26 24.45 -32.77
N LEU A 493 -20.16 23.81 -32.01
CA LEU A 493 -20.73 22.50 -32.37
C LEU A 493 -21.99 22.59 -33.25
N ALA A 494 -22.63 23.75 -33.32
CA ALA A 494 -23.77 23.99 -34.20
C ALA A 494 -23.38 24.17 -35.69
N ALA A 495 -22.08 24.37 -36.00
CA ALA A 495 -21.61 24.64 -37.36
C ALA A 495 -21.45 23.38 -38.24
N HIS A 496 -21.56 22.16 -37.69
CA HIS A 496 -21.27 20.93 -38.43
C HIS A 496 -22.47 20.16 -39.00
N TRP A 497 -23.71 20.64 -38.84
CA TRP A 497 -24.93 19.93 -39.27
C TRP A 497 -25.65 20.52 -40.50
N HIS A 498 -24.97 21.32 -41.32
CA HIS A 498 -25.54 21.88 -42.56
C HIS A 498 -24.80 21.49 -43.86
N ALA A 499 -24.09 20.37 -43.88
CA ALA A 499 -23.60 19.77 -45.13
C ALA A 499 -23.99 18.28 -45.19
N GLY A 500 -25.11 18.02 -45.86
CA GLY A 500 -25.68 16.69 -46.12
C GLY A 500 -26.98 16.81 -46.88
#